data_AF-A0A1M5Q3L1-F1
#
_entry.id   AF-A0A1M5Q3L1-F1
#
_cell.length_a   1.000
_cell.length_b   1.000
_cell.length_c   1.000
_cell.angle_alpha   90.00
_cell.angle_beta   90.00
_cell.angle_gamma   90.00
#
_symmetry.space_group_name_H-M   'P 1'
#
loop_
_entity.id
_entity.type
_entity.pdbx_description
1 polymer ?
#
loop_
_entity_poly.entity_id
_entity_poly.type
_entity_poly.pdbx_seq_one_letter_code
_entity_poly.pdbx_strand_id
1 'polypeptide(L)'
;MRCVPLLAAISLVSACGDGGSPAPLPAAAPTPTMAATPSPSVPPEPVNQTSVDGVRPVESGDTPPPQATVPVAPAVPAVAGDDYILDSVDWLEPVVQQTGDPDFALTTARAVQIRALVRTAGADKPAPKVRINITNAAGALVGTGLMTGPVTVKASVSRASITDNYVFPLKAIWVKPGLKVSIVVNPDGLASDPTPANNSADLAPAVNPETVMYVTAVPVTTATEGTALLPRSGNGQAATRAAIRATLMAMYPLSDVKVRLHAPYTLTGATTMRGNWGLMLGEVNKLRIAEGNHGHYIGFIPHSPLGSTTTGNSFMPGTVATAMGAANPTAWRSGNVQHELGHNFGLGHVACAPIGAAGEYGYDAEQNVIVPLAERNNVMSYCGPSWISKTYYTATQRKFALSGLDKPDGLTIPLSEWK
;
A
#
# COMPACT_ATOMS: atom_id res chain seq x y z
N MET A 1 -69.09 -25.78 -17.85
CA MET A 1 -68.69 -24.38 -18.08
C MET A 1 -68.79 -23.62 -16.77
N ARG A 2 -67.99 -22.57 -16.56
CA ARG A 2 -67.70 -22.00 -15.21
C ARG A 2 -68.80 -21.06 -14.70
N CYS A 3 -69.04 -21.09 -13.39
CA CYS A 3 -69.76 -20.05 -12.66
C CYS A 3 -68.82 -18.94 -12.17
N VAL A 4 -69.38 -17.73 -12.04
CA VAL A 4 -68.88 -16.44 -11.51
C VAL A 4 -70.15 -15.76 -10.93
N PRO A 5 -70.19 -15.00 -9.81
CA PRO A 5 -69.22 -14.02 -9.25
C PRO A 5 -68.86 -14.33 -7.76
N LEU A 6 -68.50 -13.45 -6.80
CA LEU A 6 -68.47 -11.98 -6.64
C LEU A 6 -67.48 -11.56 -5.52
N LEU A 7 -67.33 -10.24 -5.28
CA LEU A 7 -66.64 -9.55 -4.16
C LEU A 7 -65.09 -9.52 -4.21
N ALA A 8 -64.40 -8.42 -3.84
CA ALA A 8 -64.81 -7.03 -3.59
C ALA A 8 -63.61 -6.07 -3.80
N ALA A 9 -63.87 -4.76 -3.89
CA ALA A 9 -62.84 -3.74 -4.15
C ALA A 9 -62.27 -3.11 -2.87
N ILE A 10 -60.99 -2.72 -2.91
CA ILE A 10 -60.42 -1.66 -2.06
C ILE A 10 -59.53 -0.79 -2.95
N SER A 11 -59.76 0.53 -2.90
CA SER A 11 -58.91 1.56 -3.52
C SER A 11 -58.25 2.41 -2.43
N LEU A 12 -56.95 2.68 -2.56
CA LEU A 12 -56.20 3.71 -1.84
C LEU A 12 -55.15 4.22 -2.84
N VAL A 13 -55.44 5.31 -3.55
CA VAL A 13 -54.97 6.68 -3.24
C VAL A 13 -53.43 6.74 -3.19
N SER A 14 -52.85 7.17 -4.31
CA SER A 14 -51.46 7.63 -4.38
C SER A 14 -51.39 9.08 -3.92
N ALA A 15 -50.40 9.40 -3.08
CA ALA A 15 -50.11 10.77 -2.66
C ALA A 15 -48.59 11.02 -2.78
N CYS A 16 -48.24 12.11 -3.46
CA CYS A 16 -46.86 12.57 -3.57
C CYS A 16 -46.33 13.04 -2.21
N GLY A 17 -45.03 12.86 -1.98
CA GLY A 17 -44.31 13.43 -0.85
C GLY A 17 -42.99 14.02 -1.32
N ASP A 18 -42.96 15.34 -1.48
CA ASP A 18 -41.75 16.07 -1.86
C ASP A 18 -40.70 16.06 -0.75
N GLY A 19 -39.42 15.99 -1.15
CA GLY A 19 -38.28 15.99 -0.23
C GLY A 19 -38.02 17.36 0.37
N GLY A 20 -38.50 17.59 1.60
CA GLY A 20 -38.09 18.74 2.40
C GLY A 20 -36.65 18.60 2.92
N SER A 21 -35.87 19.68 2.81
CA SER A 21 -34.50 19.76 3.37
C SER A 21 -34.50 19.58 4.89
N PRO A 22 -33.55 18.84 5.48
CA PRO A 22 -33.45 18.71 6.93
C PRO A 22 -33.01 20.03 7.58
N ALA A 23 -33.63 20.37 8.71
CA ALA A 23 -33.25 21.49 9.56
C ALA A 23 -31.87 21.25 10.21
N PRO A 24 -31.11 22.32 10.53
CA PRO A 24 -29.82 22.19 11.20
C PRO A 24 -29.96 21.63 12.63
N LEU A 25 -29.04 20.75 13.01
CA LEU A 25 -28.96 20.17 14.35
C LEU A 25 -28.58 21.25 15.40
N PRO A 26 -29.09 21.18 16.63
CA PRO A 26 -28.69 22.08 17.71
C PRO A 26 -27.23 21.84 18.12
N ALA A 27 -26.55 22.92 18.54
CA ALA A 27 -25.15 22.87 18.96
C ALA A 27 -24.95 21.97 20.19
N ALA A 28 -23.89 21.16 20.17
CA ALA A 28 -23.50 20.31 21.29
C ALA A 28 -23.00 21.15 22.48
N ALA A 29 -23.38 20.74 23.70
CA ALA A 29 -22.94 21.37 24.94
C ALA A 29 -21.43 21.12 25.20
N PRO A 30 -20.73 22.06 25.89
CA PRO A 30 -19.30 21.91 26.15
C PRO A 30 -18.99 20.76 27.12
N THR A 31 -18.00 19.95 26.76
CA THR A 31 -17.48 18.83 27.55
C THR A 31 -16.77 19.33 28.82
N PRO A 32 -16.98 18.72 30.00
CA PRO A 32 -16.27 19.10 31.22
C PRO A 32 -14.77 18.81 31.13
N THR A 33 -13.95 19.76 31.55
CA THR A 33 -12.49 19.65 31.60
C THR A 33 -12.07 18.68 32.70
N MET A 34 -11.41 17.57 32.34
CA MET A 34 -10.79 16.66 33.31
C MET A 34 -9.51 17.28 33.86
N ALA A 35 -9.43 17.40 35.19
CA ALA A 35 -8.26 17.94 35.88
C ALA A 35 -7.06 16.98 35.80
N ALA A 36 -5.86 17.51 35.63
CA ALA A 36 -4.63 16.73 35.61
C ALA A 36 -4.25 16.25 37.02
N THR A 37 -4.05 14.94 37.18
CA THR A 37 -3.39 14.36 38.35
C THR A 37 -1.89 14.65 38.33
N PRO A 38 -1.26 15.02 39.46
CA PRO A 38 0.18 15.30 39.52
C PRO A 38 1.01 14.01 39.51
N SER A 39 2.15 14.03 38.81
CA SER A 39 3.14 12.95 38.85
C SER A 39 3.79 12.82 40.24
N PRO A 40 4.07 11.60 40.72
CA PRO A 40 4.89 11.40 41.91
C PRO A 40 6.36 11.75 41.63
N SER A 41 6.97 12.50 42.55
CA SER A 41 8.38 12.89 42.53
C SER A 41 9.30 11.74 42.93
N VAL A 42 10.36 11.50 42.15
CA VAL A 42 11.43 10.55 42.48
C VAL A 42 12.47 11.22 43.39
N PRO A 43 12.86 10.63 44.53
CA PRO A 43 13.93 11.15 45.39
C PRO A 43 15.32 10.84 44.81
N PRO A 44 16.36 11.64 45.11
CA PRO A 44 17.73 11.39 44.65
C PRO A 44 18.40 10.24 45.41
N GLU A 45 19.17 9.40 44.71
CA GLU A 45 20.05 8.40 45.31
C GLU A 45 21.27 9.04 46.01
N PRO A 46 21.81 8.41 47.08
CA PRO A 46 22.95 8.93 47.81
C PRO A 46 24.28 8.61 47.12
N VAL A 47 25.17 9.61 47.12
CA VAL A 47 26.59 9.45 46.78
C VAL A 47 27.26 8.56 47.84
N ASN A 48 27.94 7.49 47.42
CA ASN A 48 28.82 6.74 48.31
C ASN A 48 30.28 6.80 47.83
N GLN A 49 31.12 7.49 48.58
CA GLN A 49 32.57 7.48 48.42
C GLN A 49 33.17 6.36 49.26
N THR A 50 33.95 5.47 48.64
CA THR A 50 34.91 4.63 49.37
C THR A 50 36.21 4.53 48.57
N SER A 51 37.24 5.22 49.05
CA SER A 51 38.63 4.95 48.70
C SER A 51 39.12 3.71 49.46
N VAL A 52 39.81 2.79 48.78
CA VAL A 52 40.73 1.84 49.43
C VAL A 52 41.98 1.73 48.57
N ASP A 53 43.13 2.02 49.17
CA ASP A 53 44.44 1.91 48.54
C ASP A 53 44.92 0.45 48.41
N GLY A 54 45.79 0.22 47.43
CA GLY A 54 46.97 -0.62 47.64
C GLY A 54 46.95 -2.06 47.13
N VAL A 55 47.34 -2.25 45.86
CA VAL A 55 48.07 -3.46 45.42
C VAL A 55 49.27 -3.04 44.56
N ARG A 56 50.39 -3.77 44.72
CA ARG A 56 51.72 -3.47 44.17
C ARG A 56 51.84 -3.80 42.67
N PRO A 57 52.75 -3.16 41.91
CA PRO A 57 52.98 -3.52 40.51
C PRO A 57 53.70 -4.87 40.39
N VAL A 58 53.34 -5.64 39.36
CA VAL A 58 54.12 -6.79 38.87
C VAL A 58 54.79 -6.34 37.59
N GLU A 59 56.11 -6.31 37.58
CA GLU A 59 56.89 -6.16 36.35
C GLU A 59 56.80 -7.46 35.54
N SER A 60 56.22 -7.39 34.34
CA SER A 60 56.40 -8.40 33.29
C SER A 60 56.97 -7.70 32.06
N GLY A 61 58.29 -7.72 31.93
CA GLY A 61 58.97 -7.20 30.77
C GLY A 61 58.88 -8.16 29.60
N ASP A 62 58.02 -7.83 28.63
CA ASP A 62 58.05 -8.40 27.28
C ASP A 62 57.84 -7.25 26.28
N THR A 63 58.94 -6.75 25.71
CA THR A 63 58.88 -5.81 24.58
C THR A 63 58.44 -6.54 23.32
N PRO A 64 57.31 -6.16 22.68
CA PRO A 64 56.95 -6.71 21.38
C PRO A 64 58.01 -6.36 20.33
N PRO A 65 58.26 -7.24 19.34
CA PRO A 65 59.13 -6.89 18.22
C PRO A 65 58.57 -5.67 17.47
N PRO A 66 59.43 -4.79 16.91
CA PRO A 66 58.98 -3.59 16.22
C PRO A 66 58.06 -3.95 15.06
N GLN A 67 56.79 -3.52 15.14
CA GLN A 67 55.87 -3.64 14.03
C GLN A 67 56.42 -2.84 12.84
N ALA A 68 56.57 -3.50 11.70
CA ALA A 68 56.94 -2.82 10.47
C ALA A 68 55.86 -1.81 10.12
N THR A 69 56.20 -0.52 10.18
CA THR A 69 55.31 0.57 9.79
C THR A 69 55.01 0.45 8.30
N VAL A 70 53.83 -0.06 7.96
CA VAL A 70 53.30 0.01 6.59
C VAL A 70 53.25 1.49 6.21
N PRO A 71 53.87 1.92 5.09
CA PRO A 71 53.83 3.31 4.69
C PRO A 71 52.39 3.72 4.39
N VAL A 72 51.84 4.56 5.25
CA VAL A 72 50.55 5.20 5.04
C VAL A 72 50.69 6.08 3.80
N ALA A 73 49.98 5.74 2.73
CA ALA A 73 49.94 6.58 1.53
C ALA A 73 49.46 7.99 1.91
N PRO A 74 50.09 9.06 1.40
CA PRO A 74 49.73 10.42 1.79
C PRO A 74 48.25 10.66 1.46
N ALA A 75 47.50 11.13 2.46
CA ALA A 75 46.09 11.45 2.30
C ALA A 75 45.94 12.51 1.19
N VAL A 76 45.24 12.16 0.12
CA VAL A 76 44.89 13.11 -0.95
C VAL A 76 43.96 14.15 -0.31
N PRO A 77 44.32 15.45 -0.29
CA PRO A 77 43.48 16.46 0.34
C PRO A 77 42.13 16.53 -0.38
N ALA A 78 41.05 16.40 0.38
CA ALA A 78 39.70 16.49 -0.13
C ALA A 78 39.47 17.86 -0.79
N VAL A 79 39.15 17.87 -2.09
CA VAL A 79 38.74 19.10 -2.76
C VAL A 79 37.34 19.46 -2.26
N ALA A 80 37.14 20.72 -1.85
CA ALA A 80 35.81 21.17 -1.43
C ALA A 80 34.80 20.98 -2.58
N GLY A 81 33.75 20.18 -2.34
CA GLY A 81 32.82 19.75 -3.38
C GLY A 81 33.02 18.31 -3.86
N ASP A 82 33.97 17.53 -3.30
CA ASP A 82 34.21 16.16 -3.80
C ASP A 82 33.18 15.08 -3.39
N ASP A 83 32.29 15.42 -2.47
CA ASP A 83 31.42 14.53 -1.70
C ASP A 83 30.20 13.94 -2.48
N TYR A 84 29.77 12.74 -2.07
CA TYR A 84 28.53 12.04 -2.49
C TYR A 84 27.60 11.86 -1.29
N ILE A 85 26.51 12.61 -1.30
CA ILE A 85 25.57 12.69 -0.18
C ILE A 85 24.39 11.75 -0.44
N LEU A 86 24.08 10.88 0.53
CA LEU A 86 22.83 10.15 0.58
C LEU A 86 21.74 11.10 1.10
N ASP A 87 21.06 11.75 0.17
CA ASP A 87 20.09 12.82 0.45
C ASP A 87 18.84 12.29 1.17
N SER A 88 18.32 11.15 0.70
CA SER A 88 17.16 10.50 1.31
C SER A 88 16.97 9.07 0.81
N VAL A 89 16.21 8.27 1.57
CA VAL A 89 15.81 6.91 1.19
C VAL A 89 14.29 6.78 1.21
N ASP A 90 13.75 6.38 0.07
CA ASP A 90 12.34 6.16 -0.20
C ASP A 90 12.03 4.65 -0.30
N TRP A 91 10.84 4.28 0.15
CA TRP A 91 10.26 2.95 0.01
C TRP A 91 9.11 3.01 -1.00
N LEU A 92 9.20 2.19 -2.05
CA LEU A 92 8.29 2.21 -3.18
C LEU A 92 7.23 1.09 -3.04
N GLU A 93 6.16 1.40 -2.29
CA GLU A 93 4.84 0.74 -2.36
C GLU A 93 3.89 1.65 -3.18
N PRO A 94 2.56 1.38 -3.33
CA PRO A 94 1.68 2.23 -4.16
C PRO A 94 1.72 3.73 -3.82
N VAL A 95 2.02 4.06 -2.57
CA VAL A 95 2.43 5.40 -2.14
C VAL A 95 3.93 5.36 -1.85
N VAL A 96 4.70 6.34 -2.35
CA VAL A 96 6.11 6.46 -2.00
C VAL A 96 6.22 6.99 -0.58
N GLN A 97 6.87 6.23 0.29
CA GLN A 97 7.00 6.53 1.71
C GLN A 97 8.45 6.90 2.04
N GLN A 98 8.64 8.01 2.73
CA GLN A 98 9.97 8.50 3.11
C GLN A 98 10.41 7.88 4.44
N THR A 99 11.71 7.67 4.61
CA THR A 99 12.27 7.32 5.92
C THR A 99 11.95 8.41 6.96
N GLY A 100 11.46 8.01 8.14
CA GLY A 100 11.12 8.91 9.26
C GLY A 100 9.66 9.36 9.30
N ASP A 101 8.86 9.01 8.30
CA ASP A 101 7.41 9.21 8.28
C ASP A 101 6.73 8.33 9.38
N PRO A 102 5.99 8.90 10.36
CA PRO A 102 5.43 8.12 11.46
C PRO A 102 4.23 7.24 11.05
N ASP A 103 3.61 7.53 9.90
CA ASP A 103 2.52 6.74 9.32
C ASP A 103 3.00 5.64 8.36
N PHE A 104 4.31 5.42 8.32
CA PHE A 104 4.97 4.46 7.46
C PHE A 104 5.02 3.07 8.09
N ALA A 105 4.45 2.09 7.40
CA ALA A 105 4.77 0.68 7.62
C ALA A 105 4.68 -0.09 6.30
N LEU A 106 5.67 -0.93 6.03
CA LEU A 106 5.69 -1.82 4.85
C LEU A 106 4.68 -2.96 4.99
N THR A 107 4.28 -3.53 3.87
CA THR A 107 3.41 -4.71 3.87
C THR A 107 4.25 -6.00 4.00
N THR A 108 4.08 -6.80 5.07
CA THR A 108 4.81 -8.10 5.21
C THR A 108 4.61 -8.98 3.99
N ALA A 109 5.64 -9.75 3.60
CA ALA A 109 5.62 -10.67 2.47
C ALA A 109 5.31 -10.03 1.10
N ARG A 110 5.36 -8.71 0.99
CA ARG A 110 5.28 -7.97 -0.27
C ARG A 110 6.68 -7.65 -0.79
N ALA A 111 6.88 -7.76 -2.11
CA ALA A 111 8.10 -7.23 -2.71
C ALA A 111 8.04 -5.70 -2.75
N VAL A 112 9.11 -5.05 -2.31
CA VAL A 112 9.23 -3.59 -2.19
C VAL A 112 10.49 -3.18 -2.92
N GLN A 113 10.47 -2.07 -3.67
CA GLN A 113 11.70 -1.48 -4.19
C GLN A 113 12.13 -0.36 -3.25
N ILE A 114 13.40 -0.36 -2.84
CA ILE A 114 13.98 0.72 -2.06
C ILE A 114 14.78 1.63 -3.02
N ARG A 115 14.64 2.95 -2.85
CA ARG A 115 15.29 3.96 -3.68
C ARG A 115 16.14 4.89 -2.81
N ALA A 116 17.44 4.89 -3.05
CA ALA A 116 18.39 5.83 -2.48
C ALA A 116 18.60 7.01 -3.43
N LEU A 117 18.25 8.20 -2.96
CA LEU A 117 18.49 9.45 -3.66
C LEU A 117 19.89 9.92 -3.28
N VAL A 118 20.79 9.94 -4.26
CA VAL A 118 22.18 10.35 -4.06
C VAL A 118 22.41 11.59 -4.90
N ARG A 119 23.14 12.57 -4.35
CA ARG A 119 23.60 13.76 -5.08
C ARG A 119 25.06 14.04 -4.80
N THR A 120 25.70 14.82 -5.66
CA THR A 120 27.01 15.41 -5.38
C THR A 120 26.86 16.69 -4.57
N ALA A 121 27.92 17.08 -3.85
CA ALA A 121 28.01 18.38 -3.19
C ALA A 121 28.41 19.54 -4.14
N GLY A 122 28.62 19.26 -5.42
CA GLY A 122 29.15 20.19 -6.41
C GLY A 122 28.66 19.86 -7.82
N ALA A 123 29.55 19.80 -8.80
CA ALA A 123 29.21 19.41 -10.16
C ALA A 123 28.73 17.95 -10.28
N ASP A 124 28.06 17.62 -11.37
CA ASP A 124 27.68 16.25 -11.75
C ASP A 124 28.94 15.36 -11.91
N LYS A 125 28.84 14.08 -11.51
CA LYS A 125 29.97 13.13 -11.50
C LYS A 125 29.59 11.72 -11.95
N PRO A 126 30.56 10.90 -12.38
CA PRO A 126 30.36 9.46 -12.57
C PRO A 126 29.72 8.82 -11.33
N ALA A 127 28.79 7.90 -11.54
CA ALA A 127 28.07 7.25 -10.46
C ALA A 127 28.99 6.37 -9.58
N PRO A 128 29.05 6.58 -8.25
CA PRO A 128 29.71 5.64 -7.34
C PRO A 128 28.93 4.34 -7.24
N LYS A 129 29.56 3.30 -6.70
CA LYS A 129 28.81 2.14 -6.20
C LYS A 129 27.97 2.55 -5.00
N VAL A 130 26.81 1.91 -4.84
CA VAL A 130 26.01 1.98 -3.61
C VAL A 130 25.73 0.55 -3.17
N ARG A 131 26.09 0.21 -1.93
CA ARG A 131 25.93 -1.12 -1.33
C ARG A 131 24.75 -1.09 -0.37
N ILE A 132 23.99 -2.18 -0.36
CA ILE A 132 22.87 -2.39 0.56
C ILE A 132 23.06 -3.72 1.30
N ASN A 133 22.83 -3.71 2.61
CA ASN A 133 22.79 -4.89 3.47
C ASN A 133 21.40 -4.97 4.14
N ILE A 134 20.85 -6.18 4.22
CA ILE A 134 19.52 -6.44 4.76
C ILE A 134 19.64 -7.46 5.88
N THR A 135 19.25 -7.09 7.10
CA THR A 135 19.22 -7.98 8.26
C THR A 135 17.80 -8.16 8.80
N ASN A 136 17.57 -9.28 9.48
CA ASN A 136 16.28 -9.59 10.12
C ASN A 136 16.27 -9.18 11.61
N ALA A 137 15.16 -9.46 12.30
CA ALA A 137 14.98 -9.16 13.72
C ALA A 137 16.07 -9.75 14.64
N ALA A 138 16.67 -10.89 14.26
CA ALA A 138 17.75 -11.55 14.98
C ALA A 138 19.16 -11.00 14.62
N GLY A 139 19.24 -9.95 13.79
CA GLY A 139 20.50 -9.38 13.30
C GLY A 139 21.19 -10.19 12.21
N ALA A 140 20.61 -11.31 11.76
CA ALA A 140 21.21 -12.15 10.73
C ALA A 140 21.05 -11.50 9.34
N LEU A 141 22.13 -11.49 8.56
CA LEU A 141 22.14 -11.02 7.17
C LEU A 141 21.29 -11.95 6.29
N VAL A 142 20.19 -11.43 5.75
CA VAL A 142 19.28 -12.15 4.85
C VAL A 142 19.45 -11.76 3.38
N GLY A 143 20.11 -10.63 3.11
CA GLY A 143 20.46 -10.18 1.77
C GLY A 143 21.56 -9.13 1.78
N THR A 144 22.30 -9.04 0.68
CA THR A 144 23.26 -7.95 0.40
C THR A 144 23.34 -7.77 -1.13
N GLY A 145 23.79 -6.61 -1.59
CA GLY A 145 24.01 -6.36 -3.01
C GLY A 145 24.51 -4.96 -3.33
N LEU A 146 24.70 -4.71 -4.62
CA LEU A 146 24.85 -3.36 -5.18
C LEU A 146 23.49 -2.87 -5.68
N MET A 147 23.18 -1.61 -5.44
CA MET A 147 21.99 -0.96 -6.00
C MET A 147 22.26 -0.57 -7.46
N THR A 148 21.24 -0.71 -8.32
CA THR A 148 21.31 -0.25 -9.72
C THR A 148 20.99 1.24 -9.76
N GLY A 149 21.84 2.06 -10.38
CA GLY A 149 21.66 3.51 -10.42
C GLY A 149 21.98 4.14 -11.78
N PRO A 150 21.98 5.48 -11.87
CA PRO A 150 22.35 6.21 -13.08
C PRO A 150 23.83 6.01 -13.44
N VAL A 151 24.24 6.47 -14.63
CA VAL A 151 25.67 6.56 -15.02
C VAL A 151 26.35 7.79 -14.40
N THR A 152 25.56 8.84 -14.12
CA THR A 152 26.01 10.13 -13.57
C THR A 152 25.11 10.50 -12.40
N VAL A 153 25.71 10.83 -11.25
CA VAL A 153 25.01 11.45 -10.12
C VAL A 153 25.07 12.96 -10.27
N LYS A 154 23.94 13.62 -10.06
CA LYS A 154 23.76 15.07 -10.27
C LYS A 154 23.92 15.86 -8.98
N ALA A 155 24.11 17.17 -9.11
CA ALA A 155 24.06 18.12 -7.98
C ALA A 155 22.71 18.14 -7.25
N SER A 156 21.61 17.84 -7.97
CA SER A 156 20.23 17.84 -7.45
C SER A 156 19.56 16.49 -7.67
N VAL A 157 18.74 16.09 -6.69
CA VAL A 157 17.97 14.83 -6.74
C VAL A 157 16.65 15.03 -7.49
N SER A 158 16.22 14.01 -8.25
CA SER A 158 14.91 14.01 -8.92
C SER A 158 14.05 12.87 -8.40
N ARG A 159 13.06 13.20 -7.55
CA ARG A 159 12.07 12.22 -7.04
C ARG A 159 11.09 11.75 -8.11
N ALA A 160 10.95 12.49 -9.22
CA ALA A 160 10.08 12.16 -10.35
C ALA A 160 10.60 11.00 -11.22
N SER A 161 11.89 10.64 -11.10
CA SER A 161 12.53 9.60 -11.90
C SER A 161 12.91 8.39 -11.06
N ILE A 162 12.80 7.20 -11.65
CA ILE A 162 13.35 5.97 -11.05
C ILE A 162 14.79 5.71 -11.51
N THR A 163 15.15 6.16 -12.72
CA THR A 163 16.46 5.92 -13.36
C THR A 163 17.53 6.92 -12.95
N ASP A 164 17.15 8.09 -12.44
CA ASP A 164 18.08 9.12 -11.93
C ASP A 164 18.58 8.81 -10.50
N ASN A 165 18.14 7.71 -9.90
CA ASN A 165 18.40 7.34 -8.51
C ASN A 165 18.86 5.88 -8.42
N TYR A 166 19.42 5.49 -7.27
CA TYR A 166 19.77 4.11 -7.01
C TYR A 166 18.57 3.33 -6.51
N VAL A 167 18.32 2.16 -7.08
CA VAL A 167 17.22 1.27 -6.69
C VAL A 167 17.69 -0.15 -6.41
N PHE A 168 16.98 -0.83 -5.51
CA PHE A 168 17.20 -2.24 -5.22
C PHE A 168 15.89 -2.96 -4.90
N PRO A 169 15.62 -4.13 -5.50
CA PRO A 169 14.41 -4.90 -5.20
C PRO A 169 14.60 -5.73 -3.92
N LEU A 170 13.82 -5.40 -2.89
CA LEU A 170 13.70 -6.23 -1.69
C LEU A 170 12.75 -7.39 -1.97
N LYS A 171 13.25 -8.62 -1.80
CA LYS A 171 12.44 -9.84 -1.94
C LYS A 171 11.37 -9.87 -0.86
N ALA A 172 10.16 -10.28 -1.24
CA ALA A 172 9.03 -10.50 -0.33
C ALA A 172 9.40 -11.23 0.98
N ILE A 173 10.21 -12.29 0.90
CA ILE A 173 10.62 -13.09 2.07
C ILE A 173 11.48 -12.33 3.10
N TRP A 174 12.09 -11.20 2.72
CA TRP A 174 12.85 -10.32 3.60
C TRP A 174 11.97 -9.29 4.32
N VAL A 175 10.83 -8.90 3.74
CA VAL A 175 9.93 -7.88 4.30
C VAL A 175 9.07 -8.50 5.39
N LYS A 176 9.55 -8.38 6.64
CA LYS A 176 8.97 -8.94 7.87
C LYS A 176 9.23 -8.01 9.05
N PRO A 177 8.45 -8.09 10.16
CA PRO A 177 8.71 -7.32 11.36
C PRO A 177 10.16 -7.47 11.86
N GLY A 178 10.78 -6.34 12.22
CA GLY A 178 12.19 -6.27 12.61
C GLY A 178 13.19 -6.31 11.44
N LEU A 179 12.73 -6.13 10.20
CA LEU A 179 13.59 -5.79 9.05
C LEU A 179 14.48 -4.59 9.39
N LYS A 180 15.77 -4.69 9.08
CA LYS A 180 16.70 -3.57 9.06
C LYS A 180 17.47 -3.53 7.75
N VAL A 181 17.74 -2.33 7.26
CA VAL A 181 18.46 -2.08 6.01
C VAL A 181 19.57 -1.07 6.26
N SER A 182 20.78 -1.37 5.82
CA SER A 182 21.92 -0.47 5.85
C SER A 182 22.33 -0.15 4.40
N ILE A 183 22.47 1.13 4.07
CA ILE A 183 22.91 1.62 2.75
C ILE A 183 24.20 2.41 2.94
N VAL A 184 25.18 2.20 2.05
CA VAL A 184 26.44 2.95 2.00
C VAL A 184 26.75 3.34 0.56
N VAL A 185 26.85 4.64 0.30
CA VAL A 185 27.32 5.25 -0.95
C VAL A 185 28.85 5.30 -0.96
N ASN A 186 29.47 5.13 -2.13
CA ASN A 186 30.94 5.10 -2.29
C ASN A 186 31.64 4.12 -1.31
N PRO A 187 31.15 2.87 -1.13
CA PRO A 187 31.57 1.97 -0.06
C PRO A 187 32.96 1.32 -0.29
N ASP A 188 33.66 1.74 -1.35
CA ASP A 188 35.02 1.34 -1.71
C ASP A 188 36.00 2.54 -1.59
N GLY A 189 35.53 3.73 -1.18
CA GLY A 189 36.37 4.92 -0.95
C GLY A 189 37.04 5.51 -2.20
N LEU A 190 36.42 5.36 -3.38
CA LEU A 190 37.03 5.73 -4.67
C LEU A 190 37.00 7.24 -4.96
N ALA A 191 36.04 7.96 -4.38
CA ALA A 191 36.05 9.42 -4.32
C ALA A 191 36.40 9.89 -2.90
N SER A 192 36.98 11.09 -2.80
CA SER A 192 37.26 11.73 -1.52
C SER A 192 35.96 12.08 -0.80
N ASP A 193 35.78 11.52 0.38
CA ASP A 193 34.62 11.74 1.23
C ASP A 193 35.07 12.51 2.49
N PRO A 194 34.86 13.85 2.53
CA PRO A 194 35.22 14.65 3.69
C PRO A 194 34.22 14.50 4.86
N THR A 195 33.06 13.85 4.65
CA THR A 195 31.99 13.76 5.64
C THR A 195 31.32 12.36 5.68
N PRO A 196 32.05 11.25 5.99
CA PRO A 196 31.53 9.89 5.80
C PRO A 196 30.24 9.51 6.55
N ALA A 197 29.77 10.36 7.45
CA ALA A 197 28.48 10.23 8.13
C ALA A 197 27.26 10.62 7.26
N ASN A 198 27.44 11.27 6.10
CA ASN A 198 26.35 11.70 5.21
C ASN A 198 26.12 10.78 3.99
N ASN A 199 26.98 9.77 3.81
CA ASN A 199 26.97 8.86 2.67
C ASN A 199 26.16 7.57 2.95
N SER A 200 25.68 7.39 4.18
CA SER A 200 25.15 6.12 4.68
C SER A 200 23.91 6.31 5.54
N ALA A 201 23.08 5.28 5.61
CA ALA A 201 21.87 5.27 6.43
C ALA A 201 21.53 3.86 6.91
N ASP A 202 21.25 3.75 8.21
CA ASP A 202 20.67 2.56 8.84
C ASP A 202 19.18 2.79 9.10
N LEU A 203 18.35 1.87 8.63
CA LEU A 203 16.91 2.01 8.52
C LEU A 203 16.24 0.81 9.20
N ALA A 204 15.21 1.09 10.00
CA ALA A 204 14.36 0.07 10.64
C ALA A 204 12.88 0.39 10.34
N PRO A 205 12.38 0.09 9.12
CA PRO A 205 10.99 0.33 8.77
C PRO A 205 10.05 -0.46 9.71
N ALA A 206 8.93 0.15 10.11
CA ALA A 206 7.84 -0.66 10.62
C ALA A 206 7.31 -1.56 9.51
N VAL A 207 6.81 -2.75 9.86
CA VAL A 207 6.25 -3.69 8.90
C VAL A 207 4.94 -4.24 9.47
N ASN A 208 3.83 -3.96 8.79
CA ASN A 208 2.50 -4.42 9.15
C ASN A 208 2.38 -5.94 8.99
N PRO A 209 1.46 -6.60 9.73
CA PRO A 209 1.16 -8.02 9.55
C PRO A 209 0.85 -8.42 8.10
N GLU A 210 1.10 -9.69 7.76
CA GLU A 210 0.77 -10.23 6.45
C GLU A 210 -0.74 -10.14 6.21
N THR A 211 -1.13 -9.59 5.06
CA THR A 211 -2.52 -9.36 4.70
C THR A 211 -2.81 -9.94 3.32
N VAL A 212 -3.54 -11.06 3.31
CA VAL A 212 -3.96 -11.75 2.08
C VAL A 212 -5.44 -11.53 1.87
N MET A 213 -5.82 -10.98 0.71
CA MET A 213 -7.23 -10.81 0.36
C MET A 213 -7.75 -12.02 -0.41
N TYR A 214 -8.93 -12.52 -0.03
CA TYR A 214 -9.64 -13.58 -0.74
C TYR A 214 -10.80 -12.97 -1.52
N VAL A 215 -10.82 -13.18 -2.85
CA VAL A 215 -11.77 -12.56 -3.77
C VAL A 215 -12.42 -13.60 -4.68
N THR A 216 -13.75 -13.68 -4.68
CA THR A 216 -14.53 -14.31 -5.74
C THR A 216 -14.90 -13.27 -6.79
N ALA A 217 -14.38 -13.43 -8.01
CA ALA A 217 -14.79 -12.66 -9.18
C ALA A 217 -15.97 -13.37 -9.87
N VAL A 218 -17.12 -12.70 -9.90
CA VAL A 218 -18.37 -13.22 -10.47
C VAL A 218 -18.68 -12.48 -11.78
N PRO A 219 -18.56 -13.11 -12.96
CA PRO A 219 -19.13 -12.56 -14.19
C PRO A 219 -20.65 -12.60 -14.07
N VAL A 220 -21.29 -11.44 -14.08
CA VAL A 220 -22.76 -11.34 -13.96
C VAL A 220 -23.39 -11.35 -15.35
N THR A 221 -24.51 -12.05 -15.47
CA THR A 221 -25.34 -12.10 -16.68
C THR A 221 -26.65 -11.35 -16.44
N THR A 222 -26.92 -10.39 -17.31
CA THR A 222 -28.19 -9.63 -17.41
C THR A 222 -28.99 -10.14 -18.60
N ALA A 223 -30.31 -9.87 -18.62
CA ALA A 223 -31.15 -10.26 -19.76
C ALA A 223 -30.90 -9.38 -21.00
N THR A 224 -30.55 -8.10 -20.81
CA THR A 224 -30.42 -7.13 -21.91
C THR A 224 -28.98 -6.83 -22.33
N GLU A 225 -28.00 -6.93 -21.43
CA GLU A 225 -26.59 -6.67 -21.75
C GLU A 225 -25.71 -7.94 -21.81
N GLY A 226 -26.28 -9.13 -21.60
CA GLY A 226 -25.57 -10.41 -21.69
C GLY A 226 -24.64 -10.65 -20.49
N THR A 227 -23.53 -11.36 -20.71
CA THR A 227 -22.57 -11.76 -19.66
C THR A 227 -21.36 -10.83 -19.62
N ALA A 228 -20.95 -10.41 -18.43
CA ALA A 228 -19.81 -9.52 -18.26
C ALA A 228 -18.48 -10.16 -18.66
N LEU A 229 -17.62 -9.37 -19.29
CA LEU A 229 -16.25 -9.74 -19.54
C LEU A 229 -15.41 -9.47 -18.29
N LEU A 230 -14.74 -10.51 -17.80
CA LEU A 230 -13.72 -10.37 -16.78
C LEU A 230 -12.41 -9.79 -17.37
N PRO A 231 -11.62 -9.09 -16.54
CA PRO A 231 -10.26 -8.67 -16.88
C PRO A 231 -9.36 -9.82 -17.37
N ARG A 232 -8.44 -9.58 -18.31
CA ARG A 232 -7.31 -10.50 -18.59
C ARG A 232 -6.11 -9.79 -19.23
N SER A 233 -4.91 -10.14 -18.79
CA SER A 233 -3.64 -9.76 -19.43
C SER A 233 -3.15 -10.78 -20.48
N GLY A 234 -3.99 -11.77 -20.82
CA GLY A 234 -3.60 -12.90 -21.68
C GLY A 234 -4.75 -13.90 -21.87
N ASN A 235 -4.43 -15.14 -22.25
CA ASN A 235 -5.42 -16.18 -22.49
C ASN A 235 -5.67 -17.06 -21.25
N GLY A 236 -6.93 -17.49 -21.07
CA GLY A 236 -7.33 -18.43 -20.01
C GLY A 236 -7.50 -17.81 -18.62
N GLN A 237 -8.07 -18.61 -17.71
CA GLN A 237 -8.43 -18.19 -16.35
C GLN A 237 -7.23 -17.72 -15.50
N ALA A 238 -6.04 -18.28 -15.72
CA ALA A 238 -4.84 -17.89 -15.00
C ALA A 238 -4.47 -16.41 -15.28
N ALA A 239 -4.59 -15.95 -16.53
CA ALA A 239 -4.34 -14.56 -16.90
C ALA A 239 -5.39 -13.60 -16.32
N THR A 240 -6.65 -14.03 -16.19
CA THR A 240 -7.70 -13.27 -15.49
C THR A 240 -7.40 -13.13 -14.00
N ARG A 241 -7.03 -14.23 -13.33
CA ARG A 241 -6.67 -14.23 -11.91
C ARG A 241 -5.44 -13.35 -11.65
N ALA A 242 -4.43 -13.43 -12.51
CA ALA A 242 -3.24 -12.58 -12.45
C ALA A 242 -3.58 -11.08 -12.64
N ALA A 243 -4.43 -10.75 -13.61
CA ALA A 243 -4.85 -9.36 -13.85
C ALA A 243 -5.59 -8.77 -12.64
N ILE A 244 -6.60 -9.47 -12.11
CA ILE A 244 -7.35 -9.01 -10.93
C ILE A 244 -6.42 -8.84 -9.72
N ARG A 245 -5.56 -9.83 -9.46
CA ARG A 245 -4.55 -9.77 -8.39
C ARG A 245 -3.63 -8.53 -8.52
N ALA A 246 -3.05 -8.33 -9.70
CA ALA A 246 -2.15 -7.20 -9.95
C ALA A 246 -2.86 -5.86 -9.73
N THR A 247 -4.07 -5.70 -10.26
CA THR A 247 -4.88 -4.47 -10.15
C THR A 247 -5.23 -4.10 -8.71
N LEU A 248 -5.51 -5.08 -7.85
CA LEU A 248 -5.79 -4.82 -6.43
C LEU A 248 -4.51 -4.54 -5.63
N MET A 249 -3.44 -5.30 -5.88
CA MET A 249 -2.14 -5.04 -5.24
C MET A 249 -1.53 -3.69 -5.66
N ALA A 250 -1.82 -3.19 -6.86
CA ALA A 250 -1.34 -1.91 -7.36
C ALA A 250 -1.82 -0.70 -6.56
N MET A 251 -2.92 -0.82 -5.79
CA MET A 251 -3.45 0.27 -4.97
C MET A 251 -3.54 -0.06 -3.47
N TYR A 252 -3.72 -1.32 -3.08
CA TYR A 252 -3.94 -1.65 -1.66
C TYR A 252 -2.71 -2.25 -0.97
N PRO A 253 -2.58 -2.07 0.36
CA PRO A 253 -1.51 -2.65 1.19
C PRO A 253 -1.76 -4.14 1.43
N LEU A 254 -1.66 -4.91 0.35
CA LEU A 254 -1.88 -6.35 0.32
C LEU A 254 -0.56 -7.08 0.05
N SER A 255 -0.32 -8.13 0.83
CA SER A 255 0.78 -9.09 0.65
C SER A 255 0.51 -9.97 -0.56
N ASP A 256 -0.74 -10.42 -0.70
CA ASP A 256 -1.21 -11.23 -1.82
C ASP A 256 -2.73 -11.10 -2.03
N VAL A 257 -3.22 -11.53 -3.19
CA VAL A 257 -4.65 -11.70 -3.48
C VAL A 257 -4.89 -13.08 -4.07
N LYS A 258 -5.76 -13.86 -3.41
CA LYS A 258 -6.26 -15.14 -3.91
C LYS A 258 -7.56 -14.89 -4.65
N VAL A 259 -7.57 -15.17 -5.95
CA VAL A 259 -8.73 -14.94 -6.82
C VAL A 259 -9.35 -16.28 -7.19
N ARG A 260 -10.62 -16.49 -6.80
CA ARG A 260 -11.51 -17.53 -7.33
C ARG A 260 -12.33 -16.92 -8.47
N LEU A 261 -12.53 -17.66 -9.56
CA LEU A 261 -13.46 -17.25 -10.61
C LEU A 261 -14.74 -18.08 -10.45
N HIS A 262 -15.87 -17.40 -10.28
CA HIS A 262 -17.18 -18.05 -10.30
C HIS A 262 -17.64 -18.25 -11.76
N ALA A 263 -18.56 -19.18 -11.99
CA ALA A 263 -19.26 -19.31 -13.27
C ALA A 263 -20.11 -18.03 -13.55
N PRO A 264 -20.59 -17.80 -14.79
CA PRO A 264 -21.56 -16.74 -15.04
C PRO A 264 -22.78 -16.86 -14.13
N TYR A 265 -23.12 -15.78 -13.42
CA TYR A 265 -24.28 -15.72 -12.52
C TYR A 265 -25.38 -14.85 -13.13
N THR A 266 -26.49 -15.48 -13.51
CA THR A 266 -27.65 -14.77 -14.07
C THR A 266 -28.49 -14.15 -12.97
N LEU A 267 -28.71 -12.84 -13.07
CA LEU A 267 -29.57 -12.08 -12.17
C LEU A 267 -31.05 -12.48 -12.36
N THR A 268 -31.78 -12.48 -11.25
CA THR A 268 -33.18 -12.91 -11.17
C THR A 268 -34.14 -11.74 -10.96
N GLY A 269 -33.69 -10.67 -10.30
CA GLY A 269 -34.48 -9.46 -10.03
C GLY A 269 -34.10 -8.24 -10.86
N ALA A 270 -32.88 -8.21 -11.42
CA ALA A 270 -32.39 -7.10 -12.25
C ALA A 270 -32.15 -7.54 -13.71
N THR A 271 -33.07 -7.14 -14.61
CA THR A 271 -33.02 -7.52 -16.04
C THR A 271 -32.05 -6.68 -16.88
N THR A 272 -31.83 -5.42 -16.49
CA THR A 272 -30.87 -4.46 -17.08
C THR A 272 -30.04 -3.78 -15.99
N MET A 273 -28.82 -3.37 -16.30
CA MET A 273 -27.96 -2.56 -15.42
C MET A 273 -28.60 -1.22 -15.02
N ARG A 274 -29.37 -0.57 -15.89
CA ARG A 274 -29.82 0.82 -15.68
C ARG A 274 -30.78 0.94 -14.50
N GLY A 275 -30.34 1.61 -13.43
CA GLY A 275 -31.12 1.87 -12.22
C GLY A 275 -31.14 0.73 -11.20
N ASN A 276 -30.57 -0.44 -11.52
CA ASN A 276 -30.70 -1.66 -10.71
C ASN A 276 -29.47 -2.01 -9.85
N TRP A 277 -28.49 -1.10 -9.73
CA TRP A 277 -27.23 -1.35 -9.00
C TRP A 277 -27.41 -1.81 -7.54
N GLY A 278 -28.46 -1.36 -6.84
CA GLY A 278 -28.79 -1.87 -5.50
C GLY A 278 -29.29 -3.32 -5.51
N LEU A 279 -30.10 -3.70 -6.51
CA LEU A 279 -30.58 -5.08 -6.67
C LEU A 279 -29.44 -6.02 -7.07
N MET A 280 -28.59 -5.61 -8.01
CA MET A 280 -27.43 -6.39 -8.44
C MET A 280 -26.46 -6.67 -7.27
N LEU A 281 -26.14 -5.65 -6.47
CA LEU A 281 -25.34 -5.81 -5.25
C LEU A 281 -26.00 -6.77 -4.25
N GLY A 282 -27.32 -6.64 -4.05
CA GLY A 282 -28.10 -7.53 -3.20
C GLY A 282 -28.11 -8.99 -3.67
N GLU A 283 -28.17 -9.24 -4.98
CA GLU A 283 -28.12 -10.59 -5.55
C GLU A 283 -26.73 -11.23 -5.44
N VAL A 284 -25.66 -10.48 -5.71
CA VAL A 284 -24.27 -10.98 -5.51
C VAL A 284 -24.00 -11.28 -4.04
N ASN A 285 -24.61 -10.53 -3.10
CA ASN A 285 -24.55 -10.85 -1.68
C ASN A 285 -25.36 -12.11 -1.30
N LYS A 286 -26.54 -12.33 -1.90
CA LYS A 286 -27.28 -13.58 -1.73
C LYS A 286 -26.48 -14.78 -2.23
N LEU A 287 -25.81 -14.64 -3.38
CA LEU A 287 -24.87 -15.65 -3.89
C LEU A 287 -23.75 -15.93 -2.87
N ARG A 288 -23.08 -14.90 -2.37
CA ARG A 288 -22.05 -15.04 -1.33
C ARG A 288 -22.56 -15.78 -0.08
N ILE A 289 -23.74 -15.43 0.41
CA ILE A 289 -24.36 -16.07 1.58
C ILE A 289 -24.66 -17.55 1.29
N ALA A 290 -25.23 -17.85 0.11
CA ALA A 290 -25.52 -19.23 -0.31
C ALA A 290 -24.24 -20.07 -0.52
N GLU A 291 -23.15 -19.45 -0.95
CA GLU A 291 -21.81 -20.06 -1.06
C GLU A 291 -21.00 -20.05 0.26
N GLY A 292 -21.60 -19.71 1.42
CA GLY A 292 -20.93 -19.87 2.73
C GLY A 292 -20.18 -18.64 3.29
N ASN A 293 -20.44 -17.44 2.78
CA ASN A 293 -19.88 -16.16 3.28
C ASN A 293 -18.36 -15.98 3.16
N HIS A 294 -17.72 -16.65 2.20
CA HIS A 294 -16.26 -16.69 2.10
C HIS A 294 -15.62 -15.44 1.45
N GLY A 295 -15.02 -14.57 2.27
CA GLY A 295 -14.22 -13.43 1.79
C GLY A 295 -15.02 -12.40 0.99
N HIS A 296 -14.33 -11.70 0.09
CA HIS A 296 -14.91 -10.67 -0.76
C HIS A 296 -15.51 -11.22 -2.07
N TYR A 297 -16.62 -10.63 -2.50
CA TYR A 297 -17.27 -10.91 -3.79
C TYR A 297 -17.32 -9.66 -4.64
N ILE A 298 -16.95 -9.79 -5.91
CA ILE A 298 -17.02 -8.72 -6.91
C ILE A 298 -17.90 -9.21 -8.06
N GLY A 299 -19.11 -8.66 -8.15
CA GLY A 299 -19.98 -8.84 -9.30
C GLY A 299 -19.55 -7.92 -10.44
N PHE A 300 -18.93 -8.49 -11.47
CA PHE A 300 -18.61 -7.78 -12.70
C PHE A 300 -19.89 -7.70 -13.54
N ILE A 301 -20.41 -6.49 -13.75
CA ILE A 301 -21.64 -6.19 -14.49
C ILE A 301 -21.30 -5.93 -15.97
N PRO A 302 -22.08 -6.38 -16.97
CA PRO A 302 -21.72 -6.18 -18.38
C PRO A 302 -21.50 -4.71 -18.74
N HIS A 303 -20.46 -4.44 -19.55
CA HIS A 303 -20.23 -3.10 -20.05
C HIS A 303 -21.29 -2.75 -21.10
N SER A 304 -22.19 -1.82 -20.78
CA SER A 304 -23.31 -1.46 -21.65
C SER A 304 -23.02 -0.22 -22.49
N PRO A 305 -23.33 -0.22 -23.81
CA PRO A 305 -23.33 1.00 -24.61
C PRO A 305 -24.49 1.95 -24.25
N LEU A 306 -25.44 1.54 -23.39
CA LEU A 306 -26.67 2.28 -23.08
C LEU A 306 -26.51 3.39 -22.00
N GLY A 307 -25.26 3.79 -21.70
CA GLY A 307 -24.97 5.07 -21.04
C GLY A 307 -25.38 5.21 -19.57
N SER A 308 -25.12 4.20 -18.73
CA SER A 308 -25.18 4.43 -17.28
C SER A 308 -23.96 5.23 -16.82
N THR A 309 -24.19 6.28 -16.04
CA THR A 309 -23.13 7.07 -15.37
C THR A 309 -22.57 6.38 -14.13
N THR A 310 -23.27 5.37 -13.60
CA THR A 310 -22.83 4.56 -12.47
C THR A 310 -21.96 3.41 -12.97
N THR A 311 -20.76 3.27 -12.41
CA THR A 311 -19.75 2.28 -12.82
C THR A 311 -19.50 1.19 -11.76
N GLY A 312 -20.23 1.25 -10.66
CA GLY A 312 -20.21 0.30 -9.55
C GLY A 312 -21.17 0.68 -8.42
N ASN A 313 -21.27 -0.21 -7.44
CA ASN A 313 -21.98 -0.01 -6.17
C ASN A 313 -21.49 -1.06 -5.15
N SER A 314 -21.40 -0.72 -3.87
CA SER A 314 -20.71 -1.55 -2.86
C SER A 314 -21.22 -1.33 -1.44
N PHE A 315 -21.04 -2.32 -0.56
CA PHE A 315 -21.33 -2.15 0.88
C PHE A 315 -20.19 -1.45 1.62
N MET A 316 -20.57 -0.59 2.57
CA MET A 316 -19.66 0.23 3.37
C MET A 316 -19.99 0.14 4.87
N PRO A 317 -19.08 -0.39 5.70
CA PRO A 317 -18.09 -1.41 5.33
C PRO A 317 -18.78 -2.69 4.86
N GLY A 318 -18.05 -3.61 4.25
CA GLY A 318 -18.61 -4.90 3.83
C GLY A 318 -17.63 -5.75 3.05
N THR A 319 -18.14 -6.81 2.44
CA THR A 319 -17.38 -7.79 1.65
C THR A 319 -18.01 -8.08 0.29
N VAL A 320 -18.94 -7.24 -0.17
CA VAL A 320 -19.52 -7.36 -1.52
C VAL A 320 -19.45 -6.02 -2.24
N ALA A 321 -19.00 -6.09 -3.49
CA ALA A 321 -18.97 -5.02 -4.45
C ALA A 321 -19.60 -5.48 -5.76
N THR A 322 -20.13 -4.53 -6.53
CA THR A 322 -20.48 -4.71 -7.94
C THR A 322 -19.80 -3.60 -8.73
N ALA A 323 -19.23 -3.94 -9.87
CA ALA A 323 -18.48 -2.99 -10.69
C ALA A 323 -18.68 -3.32 -12.16
N MET A 324 -18.61 -2.31 -13.02
CA MET A 324 -18.63 -2.49 -14.46
C MET A 324 -17.44 -3.34 -14.90
N GLY A 325 -17.74 -4.41 -15.65
CA GLY A 325 -16.79 -5.30 -16.30
C GLY A 325 -16.04 -4.63 -17.45
N ALA A 326 -15.07 -5.34 -17.99
CA ALA A 326 -14.16 -4.78 -18.96
C ALA A 326 -14.86 -4.55 -20.32
N ALA A 327 -14.76 -3.35 -20.91
CA ALA A 327 -15.34 -3.04 -22.22
C ALA A 327 -14.78 -3.92 -23.33
N ASN A 328 -13.49 -4.26 -23.22
CA ASN A 328 -12.87 -5.42 -23.83
C ASN A 328 -11.87 -6.00 -22.82
N PRO A 329 -11.45 -7.27 -22.94
CA PRO A 329 -10.76 -7.95 -21.86
C PRO A 329 -9.39 -7.35 -21.46
N THR A 330 -8.75 -6.57 -22.33
CA THR A 330 -7.44 -5.94 -22.07
C THR A 330 -7.54 -4.46 -21.66
N ALA A 331 -8.67 -3.78 -21.90
CA ALA A 331 -8.90 -2.38 -21.52
C ALA A 331 -9.38 -2.26 -20.06
N TRP A 332 -8.49 -2.60 -19.12
CA TRP A 332 -8.82 -2.85 -17.71
C TRP A 332 -7.97 -2.00 -16.73
N ARG A 333 -8.16 -0.67 -16.69
CA ARG A 333 -7.58 0.19 -15.63
C ARG A 333 -8.48 1.39 -15.25
N SER A 334 -9.79 1.22 -15.26
CA SER A 334 -10.78 2.27 -14.92
C SER A 334 -10.82 2.67 -13.45
N GLY A 335 -10.07 2.00 -12.56
CA GLY A 335 -10.06 2.28 -11.12
C GLY A 335 -11.33 1.89 -10.36
N ASN A 336 -12.41 1.53 -11.07
CA ASN A 336 -13.73 1.30 -10.49
C ASN A 336 -13.75 0.09 -9.53
N VAL A 337 -13.17 -1.06 -9.88
CA VAL A 337 -13.13 -2.20 -8.94
C VAL A 337 -12.32 -1.89 -7.68
N GLN A 338 -11.27 -1.06 -7.79
CA GLN A 338 -10.60 -0.55 -6.60
C GLN A 338 -11.54 0.36 -5.81
N HIS A 339 -12.16 1.38 -6.43
CA HIS A 339 -13.16 2.25 -5.80
C HIS A 339 -14.21 1.46 -5.00
N GLU A 340 -14.86 0.48 -5.63
CA GLU A 340 -15.90 -0.32 -4.98
C GLU A 340 -15.37 -1.20 -3.84
N LEU A 341 -14.14 -1.72 -3.93
CA LEU A 341 -13.52 -2.43 -2.81
C LEU A 341 -13.03 -1.47 -1.71
N GLY A 342 -12.69 -0.22 -2.04
CA GLY A 342 -12.42 0.81 -1.06
C GLY A 342 -13.62 1.03 -0.12
N HIS A 343 -14.85 0.99 -0.65
CA HIS A 343 -16.06 1.02 0.18
C HIS A 343 -16.17 -0.19 1.12
N ASN A 344 -15.83 -1.40 0.67
CA ASN A 344 -15.72 -2.58 1.55
C ASN A 344 -14.71 -2.34 2.68
N PHE A 345 -13.59 -1.67 2.38
CA PHE A 345 -12.60 -1.22 3.37
C PHE A 345 -13.08 -0.03 4.23
N GLY A 346 -14.29 0.49 4.02
CA GLY A 346 -14.89 1.59 4.79
C GLY A 346 -14.45 2.98 4.32
N LEU A 347 -13.86 3.09 3.13
CA LEU A 347 -13.31 4.33 2.59
C LEU A 347 -14.44 5.14 1.92
N GLY A 348 -14.75 6.31 2.50
CA GLY A 348 -15.76 7.25 1.99
C GLY A 348 -15.42 7.81 0.61
N HIS A 349 -16.43 8.32 -0.11
CA HIS A 349 -16.18 9.18 -1.27
C HIS A 349 -15.41 10.44 -0.86
N VAL A 350 -14.62 10.98 -1.79
CA VAL A 350 -13.99 12.31 -1.65
C VAL A 350 -14.24 13.18 -2.87
N ALA A 351 -14.13 14.50 -2.68
CA ALA A 351 -14.16 15.46 -3.77
C ALA A 351 -13.04 15.20 -4.79
N CYS A 352 -13.27 15.62 -6.03
CA CYS A 352 -12.23 15.61 -7.06
C CYS A 352 -11.20 16.71 -6.78
N ALA A 353 -10.04 16.28 -6.28
CA ALA A 353 -8.89 17.13 -6.03
C ALA A 353 -7.60 16.30 -6.16
N PRO A 354 -6.46 16.93 -6.50
CA PRO A 354 -5.14 16.31 -6.40
C PRO A 354 -4.91 15.68 -5.02
N ILE A 355 -4.34 14.47 -5.00
CA ILE A 355 -4.14 13.70 -3.75
C ILE A 355 -2.76 13.83 -3.13
N GLY A 356 -1.91 14.67 -3.71
CA GLY A 356 -0.64 15.03 -3.13
C GLY A 356 -0.17 16.41 -3.57
N ALA A 357 0.76 16.95 -2.79
CA ALA A 357 1.46 18.18 -3.14
C ALA A 357 2.41 17.98 -4.33
N ALA A 358 2.88 19.08 -4.92
CA ALA A 358 3.97 19.03 -5.90
C ALA A 358 5.22 18.41 -5.24
N GLY A 359 5.73 17.31 -5.81
CA GLY A 359 6.83 16.53 -5.23
C GLY A 359 6.40 15.31 -4.41
N GLU A 360 5.10 15.03 -4.27
CA GLU A 360 4.58 13.78 -3.72
C GLU A 360 4.27 12.75 -4.83
N TYR A 361 4.58 11.49 -4.55
CA TYR A 361 4.60 10.43 -5.56
C TYR A 361 3.99 9.11 -5.07
N GLY A 362 3.37 8.39 -5.99
CA GLY A 362 3.08 6.96 -5.89
C GLY A 362 4.04 6.14 -6.77
N TYR A 363 3.89 4.83 -6.76
CA TYR A 363 4.69 3.93 -7.59
C TYR A 363 3.84 2.76 -8.13
N ASP A 364 3.79 2.63 -9.46
CA ASP A 364 3.22 1.47 -10.13
C ASP A 364 4.33 0.43 -10.34
N ALA A 365 4.28 -0.65 -9.54
CA ALA A 365 5.27 -1.72 -9.55
C ALA A 365 5.17 -2.66 -10.77
N GLU A 366 4.06 -2.65 -11.51
CA GLU A 366 3.91 -3.44 -12.74
C GLU A 366 4.50 -2.70 -13.95
N GLN A 367 4.34 -1.37 -13.98
CA GLN A 367 4.96 -0.51 -14.99
C GLN A 367 6.39 -0.09 -14.61
N ASN A 368 6.79 -0.24 -13.35
CA ASN A 368 8.05 0.24 -12.76
C ASN A 368 8.23 1.76 -12.99
N VAL A 369 7.18 2.54 -12.70
CA VAL A 369 7.16 4.00 -12.87
C VAL A 369 6.70 4.75 -11.63
N ILE A 370 7.25 5.96 -11.47
CA ILE A 370 6.82 6.93 -10.46
C ILE A 370 5.52 7.62 -10.95
N VAL A 371 4.53 7.76 -10.06
CA VAL A 371 3.23 8.36 -10.34
C VAL A 371 3.13 9.73 -9.65
N PRO A 372 3.05 10.87 -10.36
CA PRO A 372 2.94 12.19 -9.74
C PRO A 372 1.56 12.39 -9.09
N LEU A 373 1.48 12.50 -7.77
CA LEU A 373 0.20 12.55 -7.04
C LEU A 373 -0.53 13.90 -7.19
N ALA A 374 0.21 14.97 -7.49
CA ALA A 374 -0.36 16.28 -7.85
C ALA A 374 -1.20 16.24 -9.15
N GLU A 375 -1.06 15.19 -9.97
CA GLU A 375 -1.82 14.97 -11.21
C GLU A 375 -2.84 13.83 -11.08
N ARG A 376 -3.14 13.35 -9.87
CA ARG A 376 -4.06 12.22 -9.64
C ARG A 376 -5.14 12.60 -8.65
N ASN A 377 -6.38 12.23 -8.96
CA ASN A 377 -7.48 12.27 -8.01
C ASN A 377 -7.48 10.98 -7.16
N ASN A 378 -8.20 10.97 -6.05
CA ASN A 378 -8.29 9.77 -5.21
C ASN A 378 -9.06 8.67 -5.96
N VAL A 379 -8.65 7.42 -5.80
CA VAL A 379 -9.42 6.26 -6.27
C VAL A 379 -10.86 6.30 -5.76
N MET A 380 -11.11 6.88 -4.57
CA MET A 380 -12.44 7.09 -3.98
C MET A 380 -13.14 8.39 -4.43
N SER A 381 -12.63 9.08 -5.44
CA SER A 381 -13.36 10.15 -6.14
C SER A 381 -13.98 9.60 -7.43
N TYR A 382 -14.86 10.39 -8.06
CA TYR A 382 -15.40 10.07 -9.39
C TYR A 382 -14.54 10.60 -10.55
N CYS A 383 -13.34 11.13 -10.28
CA CYS A 383 -12.51 11.76 -11.31
C CYS A 383 -11.28 10.92 -11.68
N GLY A 384 -10.99 10.87 -12.98
CA GLY A 384 -9.76 10.31 -13.53
C GLY A 384 -8.74 11.40 -13.90
N PRO A 385 -7.45 11.05 -14.09
CA PRO A 385 -6.84 9.78 -13.69
C PRO A 385 -6.79 9.68 -12.15
N SER A 386 -6.97 8.46 -11.62
CA SER A 386 -7.07 8.22 -10.18
C SER A 386 -5.94 7.34 -9.65
N TRP A 387 -5.63 7.51 -8.36
CA TRP A 387 -4.66 6.72 -7.61
C TRP A 387 -5.02 6.71 -6.12
N ILE A 388 -4.42 5.83 -5.31
CA ILE A 388 -4.67 5.86 -3.86
C ILE A 388 -3.89 7.01 -3.20
N SER A 389 -4.53 7.75 -2.29
CA SER A 389 -3.85 8.78 -1.50
C SER A 389 -3.11 8.16 -0.32
N LYS A 390 -2.05 8.81 0.20
CA LYS A 390 -1.37 8.38 1.44
C LYS A 390 -2.38 8.15 2.57
N THR A 391 -3.28 9.10 2.80
CA THR A 391 -4.32 9.03 3.83
C THR A 391 -5.19 7.78 3.70
N TYR A 392 -5.63 7.44 2.48
CA TYR A 392 -6.50 6.27 2.25
C TYR A 392 -5.71 4.95 2.28
N TYR A 393 -4.44 4.97 1.86
CA TYR A 393 -3.53 3.84 1.97
C TYR A 393 -3.26 3.49 3.45
N THR A 394 -2.86 4.47 4.26
CA THR A 394 -2.64 4.30 5.71
C THR A 394 -3.94 3.94 6.46
N ALA A 395 -5.09 4.53 6.11
CA ALA A 395 -6.38 4.14 6.69
C ALA A 395 -6.70 2.65 6.40
N THR A 396 -6.41 2.20 5.18
CA THR A 396 -6.57 0.78 4.79
C THR A 396 -5.60 -0.12 5.56
N GLN A 397 -4.32 0.26 5.69
CA GLN A 397 -3.33 -0.46 6.51
C GLN A 397 -3.79 -0.61 7.96
N ARG A 398 -4.24 0.48 8.59
CA ARG A 398 -4.75 0.48 9.97
C ARG A 398 -5.96 -0.45 10.11
N LYS A 399 -6.89 -0.46 9.15
CA LYS A 399 -8.01 -1.41 9.15
C LYS A 399 -7.52 -2.85 9.09
N PHE A 400 -6.64 -3.18 8.14
CA PHE A 400 -6.13 -4.53 7.97
C PHE A 400 -5.35 -5.04 9.19
N ALA A 401 -4.57 -4.16 9.84
CA ALA A 401 -3.86 -4.48 11.09
C ALA A 401 -4.81 -4.72 12.28
N LEU A 402 -5.96 -4.02 12.34
CA LEU A 402 -6.92 -4.13 13.45
C LEU A 402 -7.91 -5.28 13.29
N SER A 403 -8.49 -5.48 12.11
CA SER A 403 -9.50 -6.53 11.88
C SER A 403 -8.91 -7.85 11.41
N GLY A 404 -7.73 -7.81 10.77
CA GLY A 404 -7.41 -8.76 9.70
C GLY A 404 -8.31 -8.51 8.49
N LEU A 405 -7.80 -8.70 7.27
CA LEU A 405 -8.71 -8.97 6.14
C LEU A 405 -9.20 -10.39 6.29
N ASP A 406 -10.52 -10.58 6.36
CA ASP A 406 -11.27 -11.84 6.36
C ASP A 406 -10.39 -13.08 6.57
N LYS A 407 -10.00 -13.35 7.83
CA LYS A 407 -9.61 -14.73 8.18
C LYS A 407 -10.88 -15.55 7.92
N PRO A 408 -10.90 -16.48 6.96
CA PRO A 408 -12.13 -17.17 6.59
C PRO A 408 -12.75 -17.81 7.84
N ASP A 409 -13.95 -17.35 8.21
CA ASP A 409 -14.49 -17.32 9.58
C ASP A 409 -14.55 -18.71 10.24
N GLY A 410 -13.45 -19.16 10.84
CA GLY A 410 -13.30 -20.53 11.37
C GLY A 410 -13.45 -21.66 10.33
N LEU A 411 -13.65 -21.34 9.05
CA LEU A 411 -13.96 -22.27 7.97
C LEU A 411 -12.81 -22.32 6.99
N THR A 412 -11.91 -23.28 7.21
CA THR A 412 -10.88 -23.65 6.24
C THR A 412 -11.50 -24.17 4.95
N ILE A 413 -11.77 -23.28 4.00
CA ILE A 413 -11.67 -23.67 2.59
C ILE A 413 -10.23 -24.18 2.39
N PRO A 414 -10.00 -25.42 1.96
CA PRO A 414 -8.68 -25.92 1.67
C PRO A 414 -7.96 -25.02 0.66
N LEU A 415 -6.67 -24.73 0.88
CA LEU A 415 -5.87 -23.92 -0.07
C LEU A 415 -5.88 -24.48 -1.51
N SER A 416 -6.27 -25.74 -1.71
CA SER A 416 -6.48 -26.35 -3.03
C SER A 416 -7.65 -25.75 -3.82
N GLU A 417 -8.70 -25.24 -3.18
CA GLU A 417 -9.85 -24.61 -3.87
C GLU A 417 -9.54 -23.15 -4.30
N TRP A 418 -8.43 -22.60 -3.83
CA TRP A 418 -7.92 -21.27 -4.20
C TRP A 418 -6.76 -21.31 -5.22
N LYS A 419 -6.46 -22.46 -5.83
CA LYS A 419 -5.37 -22.65 -6.80
C LYS A 419 -5.78 -22.39 -8.25
#